data_AF-A0A318SHX1-F1
#
_entry.id   AF-A0A318SHX1-F1
#
_cell.length_a   1.000
_cell.length_b   1.000
_cell.length_c   1.000
_cell.angle_alpha   90.00
_cell.angle_beta   90.00
_cell.angle_gamma   90.00
#
_symmetry.space_group_name_H-M   'P 1'
#
loop_
_entity.id
_entity.type
_entity.pdbx_description
1 polymer ?
#
loop_
_entity_poly.entity_id
_entity_poly.type
_entity_poly.pdbx_seq_one_letter_code
_entity_poly.pdbx_strand_id
1 'polypeptide(L)'
;MSEMILGWEDKLDEPHREMLEWMRTHKANVYLMAAPEDTLHDLPREVVLEVLLDKHGVFKLRGHERELGTMIEHAYATVQNVFDFIRNR
;
A
#
# COMPACT_ATOMS: atom_id res chain seq x y z
N MET A 1 10.98 -13.87 6.59
CA MET A 1 10.79 -12.81 5.58
C MET A 1 9.30 -12.77 5.27
N SER A 2 8.66 -11.61 5.28
CA SER A 2 7.26 -11.50 4.87
C SER A 2 7.12 -11.88 3.39
N GLU A 3 6.13 -12.71 3.08
CA GLU A 3 5.88 -13.20 1.74
C GLU A 3 5.15 -12.13 0.92
N MET A 4 5.67 -11.80 -0.26
CA MET A 4 5.00 -10.88 -1.19
C MET A 4 3.80 -11.59 -1.83
N ILE A 5 2.64 -10.96 -1.77
CA ILE A 5 1.40 -11.47 -2.37
C ILE A 5 1.38 -11.02 -3.83
N LEU A 6 1.24 -11.94 -4.78
CA LEU A 6 1.16 -11.66 -6.21
C LEU A 6 -0.30 -11.58 -6.69
N GLY A 7 -0.57 -10.83 -7.76
CA GLY A 7 -1.91 -10.73 -8.37
C GLY A 7 -2.97 -10.06 -7.49
N TRP A 8 -2.57 -9.41 -6.39
CA TRP A 8 -3.51 -8.70 -5.49
C TRP A 8 -4.17 -7.50 -6.17
N GLU A 9 -3.52 -6.96 -7.19
CA GLU A 9 -3.94 -5.80 -7.98
C GLU A 9 -5.22 -6.12 -8.78
N ASP A 10 -5.40 -7.38 -9.16
CA ASP A 10 -6.60 -7.87 -9.87
C ASP A 10 -7.84 -7.89 -8.98
N LYS A 11 -7.66 -7.80 -7.65
CA LYS A 11 -8.75 -7.76 -6.66
C LYS A 11 -9.26 -6.33 -6.39
N LEU A 12 -8.56 -5.32 -6.91
CA LEU A 12 -8.97 -3.93 -6.79
C LEU A 12 -10.11 -3.62 -7.76
N ASP A 13 -11.01 -2.73 -7.34
CA ASP A 13 -11.96 -2.12 -8.26
C ASP A 13 -11.27 -1.08 -9.15
N GLU A 14 -12.00 -0.58 -10.15
CA GLU A 14 -11.42 0.34 -11.14
C GLU A 14 -10.86 1.64 -10.51
N PRO A 15 -11.59 2.34 -9.61
CA PRO A 15 -11.05 3.52 -8.94
C PRO A 15 -9.74 3.26 -8.18
N HIS A 16 -9.65 2.15 -7.43
CA HIS A 16 -8.43 1.82 -6.69
C HIS A 16 -7.28 1.41 -7.60
N ARG A 17 -7.56 0.77 -8.75
CA ARG A 17 -6.54 0.48 -9.77
C ARG A 17 -5.97 1.75 -10.39
N GLU A 18 -6.81 2.74 -10.69
CA GLU A 18 -6.36 4.03 -11.22
C GLU A 18 -5.45 4.76 -10.21
N MET A 19 -5.78 4.75 -8.92
CA MET A 19 -4.93 5.32 -7.86
C MET A 19 -3.57 4.60 -7.77
N LEU A 20 -3.57 3.28 -7.85
CA LEU A 20 -2.35 2.48 -7.84
C LEU A 20 -1.46 2.80 -9.05
N GLU A 21 -2.05 2.89 -10.24
CA GLU A 21 -1.31 3.24 -11.46
C GLU A 21 -0.76 4.67 -11.41
N TRP A 22 -1.53 5.61 -10.87
CA TRP A 22 -1.04 6.96 -10.61
C TRP A 22 0.18 6.96 -9.69
N MET A 23 0.15 6.21 -8.58
CA MET A 23 1.29 6.09 -7.67
C MET A 23 2.54 5.55 -8.40
N ARG A 24 2.37 4.51 -9.22
CA ARG A 24 3.47 3.90 -10.01
C ARG A 24 4.09 4.88 -11.00
N THR A 25 3.27 5.61 -11.75
CA THR A 25 3.74 6.65 -12.69
C THR A 25 4.46 7.80 -11.97
N HIS A 26 4.18 8.01 -10.69
CA HIS A 26 4.80 9.02 -9.83
C HIS A 26 5.94 8.45 -8.97
N LYS A 27 6.61 7.38 -9.43
CA LYS A 27 7.78 6.76 -8.77
C LYS A 27 7.50 6.26 -7.33
N ALA A 28 6.26 5.89 -7.04
CA ALA A 28 5.91 5.16 -5.83
C ALA A 28 5.73 3.68 -6.19
N ASN A 29 6.59 2.81 -5.67
CA ASN A 29 6.42 1.37 -5.79
C ASN A 29 5.59 0.86 -4.63
N VAL A 30 4.54 0.10 -4.93
CA VAL A 30 3.59 -0.41 -3.93
C VAL A 30 3.63 -1.93 -3.94
N TYR A 31 3.84 -2.51 -2.77
CA TYR A 31 3.92 -3.95 -2.56
C TYR A 31 2.91 -4.38 -1.49
N LEU A 32 2.23 -5.51 -1.73
CA LEU A 32 1.41 -6.16 -0.72
C LEU A 32 2.16 -7.37 -0.17
N MET A 33 2.27 -7.46 1.14
CA MET A 33 2.92 -8.57 1.84
C MET A 33 1.96 -9.20 2.83
N ALA A 34 2.14 -10.48 3.11
CA ALA A 34 1.52 -11.10 4.27
C ALA A 34 2.10 -10.46 5.55
N ALA A 35 1.22 -10.06 6.47
CA ALA A 35 1.66 -9.68 7.80
C ALA A 35 2.24 -10.92 8.51
N PRO A 36 3.21 -10.74 9.42
CA PRO A 36 3.68 -11.83 10.28
C PRO A 36 2.50 -12.47 11.02
N GLU A 37 2.52 -13.79 11.18
CA GLU A 37 1.50 -14.51 11.95
C GLU A 37 1.44 -13.95 13.37
N ASP A 38 0.23 -13.55 13.79
CA ASP A 38 0.01 -13.19 15.17
C ASP A 38 -0.09 -14.46 16.02
N THR A 39 0.48 -14.43 17.23
CA THR A 39 0.49 -15.60 18.14
C THR A 39 -0.90 -15.99 18.64
N LEU A 40 -1.92 -15.17 18.34
CA LEU A 40 -3.32 -15.41 18.62
C LEU A 40 -3.98 -16.06 17.40
N HIS A 41 -4.25 -17.37 17.50
CA HIS A 41 -4.69 -18.24 16.41
C HIS A 41 -6.04 -17.88 15.74
N ASP A 42 -6.78 -16.89 16.25
CA ASP A 42 -8.14 -16.55 15.79
C ASP A 42 -8.24 -15.19 15.06
N LEU A 43 -7.11 -14.50 14.83
CA LEU A 43 -7.15 -13.21 14.14
C LEU A 43 -7.25 -13.38 12.61
N PRO A 44 -8.01 -12.51 11.92
CA PRO A 44 -8.12 -12.56 10.47
C PRO A 44 -6.74 -12.32 9.83
N ARG A 45 -6.47 -12.96 8.69
CA ARG A 45 -5.20 -12.79 7.97
C ARG A 45 -4.96 -11.32 7.66
N GLU A 46 -3.88 -10.79 8.21
CA GLU A 46 -3.47 -9.42 7.99
C GLU A 46 -2.50 -9.31 6.82
N VAL A 47 -2.50 -8.13 6.21
CA VAL A 47 -1.62 -7.75 5.12
C VAL A 47 -0.91 -6.45 5.47
N VAL A 48 0.26 -6.27 4.87
CA VAL A 48 1.03 -5.03 4.94
C VAL A 48 1.16 -4.47 3.53
N LEU A 49 0.65 -3.27 3.33
CA LEU A 49 0.89 -2.48 2.12
C LEU A 49 2.13 -1.63 2.37
N GLU A 50 3.22 -1.95 1.68
CA GLU A 50 4.48 -1.21 1.75
C GLU A 50 4.65 -0.33 0.51
N VAL A 51 4.86 0.96 0.75
CA VAL A 51 4.99 1.97 -0.29
C VAL A 51 6.38 2.59 -0.21
N LEU A 52 7.14 2.40 -1.28
CA LEU A 52 8.47 2.99 -1.47
C LEU A 52 8.30 4.22 -2.35
N LEU A 53 8.48 5.39 -1.75
CA LEU A 53 8.59 6.66 -2.45
C LEU A 53 10.06 6.87 -2.83
N ASP A 54 10.39 6.84 -4.13
CA ASP A 54 11.75 7.07 -4.66
C ASP A 54 12.52 8.10 -3.82
N LYS A 55 13.75 7.82 -3.36
CA LYS A 55 14.64 8.70 -2.56
C LYS A 55 14.04 9.49 -1.36
N HIS A 56 12.74 9.43 -1.13
CA HIS A 56 11.99 10.33 -0.26
C HIS A 56 11.53 9.60 0.99
N GLY A 57 11.21 8.31 0.91
CA GLY A 57 10.92 7.51 2.09
C GLY A 57 10.28 6.17 1.81
N VAL A 58 10.02 5.45 2.89
CA VAL A 58 9.20 4.24 2.87
C VAL A 58 8.16 4.37 3.98
N PHE A 59 6.94 3.94 3.71
CA PHE A 59 5.91 3.80 4.74
C PHE A 59 5.12 2.51 4.55
N LYS A 60 4.51 2.05 5.64
CA LYS A 60 3.77 0.79 5.68
C LYS A 60 2.42 1.00 6.31
N LEU A 61 1.39 0.43 5.71
CA LEU A 61 0.04 0.34 6.27
C LEU A 61 -0.23 -1.12 6.59
N ARG A 62 -0.72 -1.40 7.80
CA ARG A 62 -1.13 -2.74 8.23
C ARG A 62 -2.64 -2.76 8.37
N GLY A 63 -3.27 -3.82 7.87
CA GLY A 63 -4.72 -3.98 7.92
C GLY A 63 -5.13 -5.37 7.44
N HIS A 64 -6.42 -5.55 7.18
CA HIS A 64 -6.95 -6.80 6.65
C HIS A 64 -7.10 -6.74 5.12
N GLU A 65 -7.10 -7.90 4.47
CA GLU A 65 -7.27 -7.97 3.00
C GLU A 65 -8.58 -7.33 2.52
N ARG A 66 -9.66 -7.41 3.34
CA ARG A 66 -10.95 -6.76 3.04
C ARG A 66 -10.89 -5.22 3.07
N GLU A 67 -9.84 -4.64 3.65
CA GLU A 67 -9.65 -3.19 3.81
C GLU A 67 -8.69 -2.63 2.75
N LEU A 68 -8.27 -3.46 1.79
CA LEU A 68 -7.27 -3.12 0.79
C LEU A 68 -7.59 -1.85 0.02
N GLY A 69 -8.86 -1.63 -0.37
CA GLY A 69 -9.28 -0.39 -1.03
C GLY A 69 -9.02 0.86 -0.18
N THR A 70 -9.42 0.83 1.09
CA THR A 70 -9.16 1.91 2.05
C THR A 70 -7.66 2.10 2.30
N MET A 71 -6.88 1.02 2.36
CA MET A 71 -5.42 1.10 2.47
C MET A 71 -4.80 1.79 1.25
N ILE A 72 -5.31 1.54 0.04
CA ILE A 72 -4.87 2.21 -1.19
C ILE A 72 -5.22 3.69 -1.17
N GLU A 73 -6.42 4.06 -0.73
CA GLU A 73 -6.84 5.46 -0.59
C GLU A 73 -5.92 6.23 0.37
N HIS A 74 -5.61 5.64 1.53
CA HIS A 74 -4.68 6.22 2.49
C HIS A 74 -3.25 6.33 1.96
N ALA A 75 -2.77 5.31 1.25
CA ALA A 75 -1.47 5.33 0.61
C ALA A 75 -1.40 6.45 -0.43
N TYR A 76 -2.40 6.54 -1.31
CA TYR A 76 -2.51 7.56 -2.35
C TYR A 76 -2.48 8.97 -1.77
N ALA A 77 -3.32 9.26 -0.77
CA ALA A 77 -3.34 10.56 -0.10
C ALA A 77 -1.99 10.89 0.56
N THR A 78 -1.32 9.89 1.15
CA THR A 78 0.01 10.07 1.74
C THR A 78 1.06 10.40 0.68
N VAL A 79 1.05 9.69 -0.45
CA VAL A 79 1.96 9.94 -1.58
C VAL A 79 1.77 11.36 -2.13
N GLN A 80 0.51 11.78 -2.33
CA GLN A 80 0.19 13.15 -2.77
C GLN A 80 0.75 14.19 -1.80
N ASN A 81 0.48 14.04 -0.50
CA ASN A 81 0.95 14.97 0.53
C ASN A 81 2.48 15.07 0.59
N VAL A 82 3.18 13.95 0.45
CA VAL A 82 4.66 13.95 0.42
C VAL A 82 5.19 14.69 -0.82
N PHE A 83 4.63 14.43 -2.00
CA PHE A 83 5.06 15.12 -3.22
C PHE A 83 4.73 16.62 -3.19
N ASP A 84 3.58 17.01 -2.67
CA ASP A 84 3.20 18.41 -2.52
C ASP A 84 4.12 19.13 -1.52
N PHE A 85 4.49 18.47 -0.42
CA PHE A 85 5.47 19.01 0.52
C PHE A 85 6.84 19.22 -0.12
N ILE A 86 7.29 18.31 -0.98
CA ILE A 86 8.57 18.41 -1.69
C ILE A 86 8.54 19.52 -2.74
N ARG A 87 7.45 19.66 -3.51
CA ARG A 87 7.33 20.67 -4.58
C ARG A 87 7.24 22.11 -4.05
N ASN A 88 6.69 22.29 -2.86
CA ASN A 88 6.49 23.62 -2.24
C ASN A 88 7.67 24.07 -1.36
N ARG A 89 8.83 23.41 -1.46
CA ARG A 89 10.10 23.79 -0.81
C ARG A 89 11.11 24.22 -1.86
#